data_AF-A0A7R9PR34-F1
#
_entry.id   AF-A0A7R9PR34-F1
#
_cell.length_a   1.000
_cell.length_b   1.000
_cell.length_c   1.000
_cell.angle_alpha   90.00
_cell.angle_beta   90.00
_cell.angle_gamma   90.00
#
_symmetry.space_group_name_H-M   'P 1'
#
loop_
_entity.id
_entity.type
_entity.pdbx_description
1 polymer ?
#
loop_
_entity_poly.entity_id
_entity_poly.type
_entity_poly.pdbx_seq_one_letter_code
_entity_poly.pdbx_strand_id
1 'polypeptide(L)'
;CVHWVQAVGWCNNIAWNVGPLTARQYQLAIERYEWNKLQSFKSIVPMVHLSWNLARNIKVSDPKLFELIKNCLLRTIRQCALILEFVKSKGVEVRFHGRGKNEASHYCGQCEIEVFNVLFIREQEKRHVVHCMDCARKQAPGLEGFVCLEEYRMFV
;
A
#
# COMPACT_ATOMS: atom_id res chain seq x y z
N CYS A 1 16.64 -14.08 6.40
CA CYS A 1 17.40 -14.77 7.46
C CYS A 1 16.52 -14.79 8.70
N VAL A 2 16.17 -15.97 9.21
CA VAL A 2 15.55 -16.09 10.53
C VAL A 2 16.69 -16.10 11.53
N HIS A 3 16.62 -15.26 12.56
CA HIS A 3 17.67 -15.11 13.56
C HIS A 3 17.07 -14.72 14.90
N TRP A 4 17.81 -14.97 15.97
CA TRP A 4 17.54 -14.53 17.34
C TRP A 4 18.86 -14.10 17.98
N VAL A 5 18.82 -13.26 19.00
CA VAL A 5 20.01 -12.70 19.66
C VAL A 5 19.80 -12.71 21.17
N GLN A 6 20.85 -12.99 21.92
CA GLN A 6 20.86 -12.94 23.38
C GLN A 6 22.14 -12.23 23.86
N ALA A 7 21.99 -11.32 24.81
CA ALA A 7 23.12 -10.72 25.51
C ALA A 7 23.63 -11.70 26.58
N VAL A 8 24.94 -11.94 26.62
CA VAL A 8 25.59 -12.78 27.65
C VAL A 8 26.03 -11.92 28.86
N GLY A 9 26.25 -10.63 28.65
CA GLY A 9 26.59 -9.66 29.69
C GLY A 9 25.92 -8.31 29.42
N TRP A 10 26.46 -7.23 29.98
CA TRP A 10 25.91 -5.89 29.79
C TRP A 10 26.45 -5.24 28.52
N CYS A 11 25.56 -4.92 27.58
CA CYS A 11 25.88 -4.21 26.36
C CYS A 11 24.73 -3.32 25.89
N ASN A 12 25.05 -2.34 25.03
CA ASN A 12 24.09 -1.54 24.29
C ASN A 12 24.19 -1.87 22.80
N ASN A 13 23.08 -1.83 22.07
CA ASN A 13 23.02 -2.14 20.65
C ASN A 13 22.24 -1.08 19.87
N ILE A 14 22.65 -0.85 18.62
CA ILE A 14 21.95 -0.01 17.65
C ILE A 14 21.68 -0.88 16.42
N ALA A 15 20.46 -0.82 15.88
CA ALA A 15 20.06 -1.59 14.71
C ALA A 15 19.16 -0.78 13.80
N TRP A 16 19.25 -1.06 12.50
CA TRP A 16 18.36 -0.54 11.47
C TRP A 16 18.26 -1.56 10.32
N ASN A 17 17.26 -1.40 9.47
CA ASN A 17 17.10 -2.21 8.27
C ASN A 17 17.57 -1.44 7.03
N VAL A 18 18.09 -2.18 6.06
CA VAL A 18 18.43 -1.67 4.73
C VAL A 18 17.82 -2.59 3.67
N GLY A 19 17.44 -2.01 2.53
CA GLY A 19 16.91 -2.75 1.38
C GLY A 19 17.81 -2.57 0.17
N PRO A 20 18.80 -3.44 -0.07
CA PRO A 20 19.62 -3.38 -1.27
C PRO A 20 18.77 -3.44 -2.54
N LEU A 21 19.09 -2.62 -3.54
CA LEU A 21 18.39 -2.58 -4.85
C LEU A 21 18.75 -3.81 -5.69
N THR A 22 18.24 -4.97 -5.29
CA THR A 22 18.47 -6.24 -5.95
C THR A 22 17.13 -6.94 -6.18
N ALA A 23 17.02 -7.70 -7.28
CA ALA A 23 15.85 -8.51 -7.56
C ALA A 23 15.46 -9.42 -6.40
N ARG A 24 16.46 -10.05 -5.75
CA ARG A 24 16.23 -10.94 -4.61
C ARG A 24 15.60 -10.21 -3.41
N GLN A 25 16.12 -9.04 -3.05
CA GLN A 25 15.59 -8.28 -1.92
C GLN A 25 14.15 -7.83 -2.18
N TYR A 26 13.88 -7.31 -3.39
CA TYR A 26 12.54 -6.87 -3.76
C TYR A 26 11.55 -8.04 -3.81
N GLN A 27 11.96 -9.18 -4.38
CA GLN A 27 11.14 -10.38 -4.45
C GLN A 27 10.75 -10.91 -3.05
N LEU A 28 11.72 -11.04 -2.13
CA LEU A 28 11.42 -11.47 -0.77
C LEU A 28 10.50 -10.47 -0.04
N ALA A 29 10.68 -9.18 -0.31
CA ALA A 29 9.84 -8.14 0.28
C ALA A 29 8.39 -8.21 -0.21
N ILE A 30 8.17 -8.40 -1.52
CA ILE A 30 6.80 -8.50 -2.06
C ILE A 30 6.13 -9.82 -1.68
N GLU A 31 6.87 -10.93 -1.65
CA GLU A 31 6.35 -12.23 -1.17
C GLU A 31 5.91 -12.14 0.28
N ARG A 32 6.72 -11.51 1.15
CA ARG A 32 6.32 -11.27 2.55
C ARG A 32 5.12 -10.34 2.64
N TYR A 33 5.06 -9.29 1.83
CA TYR A 33 3.95 -8.36 1.82
C TYR A 33 2.61 -9.02 1.47
N GLU A 34 2.61 -9.89 0.45
CA GLU A 34 1.41 -10.66 0.08
C GLU A 34 1.07 -11.74 1.11
N TRP A 35 2.08 -12.42 1.68
CA TRP A 35 1.87 -13.38 2.78
C TRP A 35 1.25 -12.71 4.01
N ASN A 36 1.73 -11.53 4.37
CA ASN A 36 1.21 -10.75 5.49
C ASN A 36 -0.27 -10.41 5.29
N LYS A 37 -0.68 -10.01 4.07
CA LYS A 37 -2.11 -9.80 3.77
C LYS A 37 -2.95 -11.05 4.02
N LEU A 38 -2.47 -12.21 3.56
CA LEU A 38 -3.17 -13.49 3.75
C LEU A 38 -3.30 -13.83 5.25
N GLN A 39 -2.27 -13.54 6.04
CA GLN A 39 -2.25 -13.78 7.48
C GLN A 39 -2.89 -12.66 8.31
N SER A 40 -3.53 -11.66 7.67
CA SER A 40 -4.09 -10.47 8.34
C SER A 40 -3.07 -9.77 9.25
N PHE A 41 -1.82 -9.70 8.79
CA PHE A 41 -0.71 -9.05 9.49
C PHE A 41 -0.30 -7.77 8.76
N LYS A 42 -0.05 -6.69 9.52
CA LYS A 42 0.35 -5.40 8.96
C LYS A 42 1.75 -5.45 8.35
N SER A 43 1.85 -5.08 7.07
CA SER A 43 3.15 -4.82 6.43
C SER A 43 3.63 -3.40 6.73
N ILE A 44 4.62 -3.28 7.62
CA ILE A 44 5.21 -1.99 8.02
C ILE A 44 5.84 -1.25 6.84
N VAL A 45 6.37 -1.98 5.86
CA VAL A 45 6.84 -1.38 4.60
C VAL A 45 5.69 -1.39 3.58
N PRO A 46 5.21 -0.21 3.14
CA PRO A 46 4.14 -0.09 2.16
C PRO A 46 4.69 -0.40 0.76
N MET A 47 4.69 -1.68 0.38
CA MET A 47 5.39 -2.15 -0.80
C MET A 47 4.82 -1.58 -2.10
N VAL A 48 3.52 -1.29 -2.19
CA VAL A 48 2.95 -0.68 -3.39
C VAL A 48 3.46 0.75 -3.54
N HIS A 49 3.31 1.57 -2.48
CA HIS A 49 3.81 2.95 -2.48
C HIS A 49 5.32 3.01 -2.76
N LEU A 50 6.12 2.15 -2.12
CA LEU A 50 7.55 2.05 -2.36
C LEU A 50 7.86 1.72 -3.83
N SER A 51 7.14 0.78 -4.42
CA SER A 51 7.35 0.37 -5.82
C SER A 51 7.11 1.51 -6.81
N TRP A 52 6.05 2.29 -6.61
CA TRP A 52 5.79 3.50 -7.39
C TRP A 52 6.87 4.56 -7.19
N ASN A 53 7.40 4.72 -5.97
CA ASN A 53 8.53 5.62 -5.71
C ASN A 53 9.83 5.16 -6.37
N LEU A 54 10.12 3.85 -6.36
CA LEU A 54 11.29 3.29 -7.03
C LEU A 54 11.22 3.58 -8.54
N ALA A 55 10.08 3.32 -9.17
CA ALA A 55 9.89 3.56 -10.58
C ALA A 55 10.00 5.04 -10.99
N ARG A 56 9.58 5.97 -10.10
CA ARG A 56 9.71 7.42 -10.37
C ARG A 56 11.13 7.95 -10.21
N ASN A 57 11.88 7.43 -9.24
CA ASN A 57 13.10 8.08 -8.78
C ASN A 57 14.39 7.33 -9.16
N ILE A 58 14.30 6.08 -9.61
CA ILE A 58 15.47 5.23 -9.83
C ILE A 58 15.46 4.63 -11.23
N LYS A 59 16.60 4.74 -11.93
CA LYS A 59 16.86 3.99 -13.16
C LYS A 59 17.31 2.57 -12.78
N VAL A 60 16.47 1.58 -13.04
CA VAL A 60 16.76 0.17 -12.72
C VAL A 60 17.42 -0.48 -13.94
N SER A 61 18.69 -0.84 -13.83
CA SER A 61 19.46 -1.51 -14.89
C SER A 61 19.35 -3.03 -14.85
N ASP A 62 19.13 -3.62 -13.66
CA ASP A 62 18.94 -5.06 -13.50
C ASP A 62 17.60 -5.50 -14.11
N PRO A 63 17.59 -6.32 -15.19
CA PRO A 63 16.36 -6.66 -15.90
C PRO A 63 15.34 -7.41 -15.03
N LYS A 64 15.82 -8.25 -14.11
CA LYS A 64 14.94 -9.04 -13.24
C LYS A 64 14.22 -8.14 -12.23
N LEU A 65 14.93 -7.22 -11.59
CA LEU A 65 14.36 -6.24 -10.68
C LEU A 65 13.39 -5.32 -11.41
N PHE A 66 13.74 -4.87 -12.62
CA PHE A 66 12.87 -4.04 -13.45
C PHE A 66 11.53 -4.75 -13.72
N GLU A 67 11.57 -6.01 -14.16
CA GLU A 67 10.34 -6.78 -14.43
C GLU A 67 9.51 -7.01 -13.16
N LEU A 68 10.13 -7.27 -12.01
CA LEU A 68 9.40 -7.41 -10.74
C LEU A 68 8.66 -6.12 -10.34
N ILE A 69 9.35 -4.98 -10.43
CA ILE A 69 8.73 -3.67 -10.13
C ILE A 69 7.62 -3.37 -11.13
N LYS A 70 7.89 -3.50 -12.44
CA LYS A 70 6.93 -3.27 -13.51
C LYS A 70 5.66 -4.11 -13.34
N ASN A 71 5.80 -5.38 -12.97
CA ASN A 71 4.66 -6.26 -12.70
C ASN A 71 3.83 -5.79 -11.50
N CYS A 72 4.47 -5.30 -10.42
CA CYS A 72 3.77 -4.69 -9.30
C CYS A 72 2.97 -3.44 -9.74
N LEU A 73 3.60 -2.56 -10.53
CA LEU A 73 2.94 -1.37 -11.08
C LEU A 73 1.74 -1.74 -11.96
N LEU A 74 1.89 -2.69 -12.89
CA LEU A 74 0.82 -3.14 -13.78
C LEU A 74 -0.37 -3.71 -13.01
N ARG A 75 -0.12 -4.52 -11.97
CA ARG A 75 -1.18 -5.07 -11.12
C ARG A 75 -1.90 -3.97 -10.35
N THR A 76 -1.16 -3.03 -9.79
CA THR A 76 -1.71 -1.98 -8.92
C THR A 76 -2.45 -0.89 -9.71
N ILE A 77 -1.97 -0.51 -10.90
CA ILE A 77 -2.70 0.40 -11.78
C ILE A 77 -4.01 -0.24 -12.27
N ARG A 78 -3.99 -1.51 -12.67
CA ARG A 78 -5.21 -2.25 -13.05
C ARG A 78 -6.21 -2.30 -11.90
N GLN A 79 -5.74 -2.59 -10.69
CA GLN A 79 -6.59 -2.61 -9.50
C GLN A 79 -7.23 -1.24 -9.24
N CYS A 80 -6.47 -0.15 -9.33
CA CYS A 80 -7.01 1.19 -9.15
C CYS A 80 -8.06 1.53 -10.21
N ALA A 81 -7.83 1.19 -11.48
CA ALA A 81 -8.80 1.38 -12.55
C ALA A 81 -10.13 0.68 -12.24
N LEU A 82 -10.07 -0.60 -11.86
CA LEU A 82 -11.26 -1.41 -11.56
C LEU A 82 -12.02 -0.90 -10.34
N ILE A 83 -11.30 -0.45 -9.29
CA ILE A 83 -11.95 0.14 -8.11
C ILE A 83 -12.65 1.44 -8.50
N LEU A 84 -11.98 2.33 -9.24
CA LEU A 84 -12.60 3.61 -9.66
C LEU A 84 -13.81 3.40 -10.56
N GLU A 85 -13.77 2.44 -11.47
CA GLU A 85 -14.91 2.05 -12.31
C GLU A 85 -16.08 1.54 -11.45
N PHE A 86 -15.79 0.66 -10.48
CA PHE A 86 -16.81 0.17 -9.55
C PHE A 86 -17.43 1.32 -8.74
N VAL A 87 -16.62 2.21 -8.17
CA VAL A 87 -17.11 3.37 -7.39
C VAL A 87 -18.02 4.25 -8.24
N LYS A 88 -17.62 4.55 -9.49
CA LYS A 88 -18.44 5.28 -10.46
C LYS A 88 -19.77 4.56 -10.75
N SER A 89 -19.75 3.24 -10.94
CA SER A 89 -20.97 2.44 -11.16
C SER A 89 -21.95 2.46 -9.98
N LYS A 90 -21.48 2.79 -8.78
CA LYS A 90 -22.31 2.97 -7.58
C LYS A 90 -22.78 4.41 -7.37
N GLY A 91 -22.41 5.33 -8.26
CA GLY A 91 -22.76 6.74 -8.14
C GLY A 91 -22.07 7.46 -6.99
N VAL A 92 -20.99 6.88 -6.45
CA VAL A 92 -20.21 7.49 -5.37
C VAL A 92 -19.22 8.49 -5.95
N GLU A 93 -19.20 9.70 -5.38
CA GLU A 93 -18.28 10.76 -5.79
C GLU A 93 -16.83 10.37 -5.47
N VAL A 94 -15.97 10.49 -6.48
CA VAL A 94 -14.51 10.38 -6.33
C VAL A 94 -13.93 11.78 -6.28
N ARG A 95 -13.37 12.17 -5.13
CA ARG A 95 -12.71 13.46 -4.96
C ARG A 95 -11.21 13.30 -5.08
N PHE A 96 -10.59 14.18 -5.85
CA PHE A 96 -9.13 14.25 -5.86
C PHE A 96 -8.65 14.89 -4.56
N HIS A 97 -7.96 14.13 -3.74
CA HIS A 97 -7.36 14.60 -2.48
C HIS A 97 -5.93 15.07 -2.71
N GLY A 98 -5.22 14.45 -3.66
CA GLY A 98 -3.79 14.62 -3.79
C GLY A 98 -3.03 13.95 -2.64
N ARG A 99 -1.72 14.19 -2.59
CA ARG A 99 -0.88 13.72 -1.50
C ARG A 99 0.18 14.76 -1.15
N GLY A 100 0.31 15.04 0.14
CA GLY A 100 1.30 15.97 0.68
C GLY A 100 2.73 15.45 0.56
N LYS A 101 3.70 16.38 0.57
CA LYS A 101 5.12 16.03 0.67
C LYS A 101 5.39 15.36 2.02
N ASN A 102 6.05 14.20 2.00
CA ASN A 102 6.35 13.38 3.18
C ASN A 102 5.13 12.78 3.89
N GLU A 103 3.97 12.74 3.24
CA GLU A 103 2.80 12.08 3.80
C GLU A 103 3.02 10.56 3.88
N ALA A 104 2.74 9.99 5.05
CA ALA A 104 2.85 8.55 5.30
C ALA A 104 1.85 7.75 4.46
N SER A 105 2.17 6.50 4.15
CA SER A 105 1.20 5.61 3.47
C SER A 105 0.03 5.27 4.37
N HIS A 106 -1.16 5.26 3.77
CA HIS A 106 -2.39 4.94 4.45
C HIS A 106 -2.59 3.43 4.58
N TYR A 107 -3.22 3.04 5.69
CA TYR A 107 -3.56 1.66 5.99
C TYR A 107 -5.02 1.61 6.41
N CYS A 108 -5.68 0.50 6.09
CA CYS A 108 -7.06 0.27 6.49
C CYS A 108 -7.17 0.24 8.02
N GLY A 109 -8.04 1.05 8.61
CA GLY A 109 -8.27 1.08 10.05
C GLY A 109 -8.84 -0.22 10.63
N GLN A 110 -9.38 -1.11 9.79
CA GLN A 110 -9.99 -2.37 10.21
C GLN A 110 -9.06 -3.59 10.05
N CYS A 111 -8.36 -3.70 8.93
CA CYS A 111 -7.56 -4.91 8.60
C CYS A 111 -6.08 -4.61 8.36
N GLU A 112 -5.65 -3.36 8.56
CA GLU A 112 -4.25 -2.93 8.48
C GLU A 112 -3.53 -3.21 7.16
N ILE A 113 -4.25 -3.51 6.07
CA ILE A 113 -3.66 -3.60 4.75
C ILE A 113 -3.32 -2.19 4.24
N GLU A 114 -2.23 -2.08 3.47
CA GLU A 114 -1.90 -0.84 2.76
C GLU A 114 -3.05 -0.47 1.80
N VAL A 115 -3.47 0.79 1.86
CA VAL A 115 -4.47 1.36 0.95
C VAL A 115 -3.76 2.38 0.07
N PHE A 116 -3.59 2.04 -1.20
CA PHE A 116 -2.85 2.84 -2.15
C PHE A 116 -3.80 3.54 -3.13
N ASN A 117 -3.60 4.84 -3.32
CA ASN A 117 -4.29 5.71 -4.28
C ASN A 117 -5.79 5.95 -4.03
N VAL A 118 -6.59 4.89 -3.88
CA VAL A 118 -8.05 4.97 -3.75
C VAL A 118 -8.43 4.69 -2.31
N LEU A 119 -8.76 5.75 -1.56
CA LEU A 119 -9.05 5.70 -0.12
C LEU A 119 -10.56 5.82 0.10
N PHE A 120 -11.10 5.03 1.03
CA PHE A 120 -12.50 5.14 1.45
C PHE A 120 -12.57 5.74 2.86
N ILE A 121 -13.33 6.81 3.02
CA ILE A 121 -13.58 7.43 4.33
C ILE A 121 -15.09 7.56 4.56
N ARG A 122 -15.53 7.53 5.83
CA ARG A 122 -16.92 7.83 6.18
C ARG A 122 -17.04 9.26 6.71
N GLU A 123 -18.02 10.01 6.21
CA GLU A 123 -18.22 11.41 6.64
C GLU A 123 -18.60 11.52 8.12
N GLN A 124 -19.25 10.49 8.68
CA GLN A 124 -19.73 10.48 10.06
C GLN A 124 -18.62 10.15 11.09
N GLU A 125 -17.44 9.72 10.65
CA GLU A 125 -16.34 9.38 11.55
C GLU A 125 -15.58 10.64 11.97
N LYS A 126 -15.57 10.95 13.27
CA LYS A 126 -14.87 12.13 13.86
C LYS A 126 -13.37 12.19 13.54
N ARG A 127 -12.77 11.04 13.22
CA ARG A 127 -11.42 10.92 12.67
C ARG A 127 -11.60 10.35 11.28
N HIS A 128 -10.99 10.95 10.26
CA HIS A 128 -10.99 10.43 8.90
C HIS A 128 -10.20 9.11 8.83
N VAL A 129 -10.81 8.01 9.28
CA VAL A 129 -10.22 6.68 9.22
C VAL A 129 -10.32 6.18 7.80
N VAL A 130 -9.19 5.74 7.26
CA VAL A 130 -9.12 5.16 5.92
C VAL A 130 -9.55 3.70 5.98
N HIS A 131 -10.39 3.30 5.04
CA HIS A 131 -10.82 1.92 4.83
C HIS A 131 -10.34 1.43 3.47
N CYS A 132 -10.00 0.14 3.38
CA CYS A 132 -9.81 -0.51 2.08
C CYS A 132 -11.16 -0.83 1.43
N MET A 133 -11.12 -1.12 0.13
CA MET A 133 -12.31 -1.47 -0.65
C MET A 133 -13.12 -2.62 -0.04
N ASP A 134 -12.45 -3.69 0.40
CA ASP A 134 -13.13 -4.87 0.95
C ASP A 134 -13.81 -4.57 2.28
N CYS A 135 -13.17 -3.79 3.16
CA CYS A 135 -13.76 -3.42 4.45
C CYS A 135 -14.90 -2.41 4.26
N ALA A 136 -14.76 -1.47 3.32
CA ALA A 136 -15.84 -0.55 2.96
C ALA A 136 -17.07 -1.31 2.46
N ARG A 137 -16.88 -2.26 1.53
CA ARG A 137 -17.97 -3.09 0.99
C ARG A 137 -18.60 -4.04 2.00
N LYS A 138 -17.83 -4.58 2.94
CA LYS A 138 -18.38 -5.41 4.03
C LYS A 138 -19.34 -4.61 4.91
N GLN A 139 -19.08 -3.32 5.11
CA GLN A 139 -19.94 -2.44 5.90
C GLN A 139 -21.12 -1.88 5.08
N ALA A 140 -20.87 -1.51 3.82
CA ALA A 140 -21.86 -0.97 2.90
C ALA A 140 -21.58 -1.48 1.48
N PRO A 141 -22.29 -2.54 1.00
CA PRO A 141 -22.01 -3.15 -0.29
C PRO A 141 -22.17 -2.19 -1.50
N GLY A 142 -23.03 -1.18 -1.39
CA GLY A 142 -23.20 -0.10 -2.36
C GLY A 142 -22.34 1.13 -2.07
N LEU A 143 -21.48 1.08 -1.06
CA LEU A 143 -20.63 2.17 -0.58
C LEU A 143 -21.42 3.38 -0.05
N GLU A 144 -22.64 3.16 0.43
CA GLU A 144 -23.48 4.19 1.03
C GLU A 144 -22.79 4.83 2.25
N GLY A 145 -22.74 6.16 2.27
CA GLY A 145 -22.09 6.94 3.33
C GLY A 145 -20.56 6.97 3.28
N PHE A 146 -19.93 6.34 2.27
CA PHE A 146 -18.51 6.49 2.00
C PHE A 146 -18.24 7.59 0.98
N VAL A 147 -17.15 8.34 1.20
CA VAL A 147 -16.52 9.21 0.21
C VAL A 147 -15.26 8.52 -0.28
N CYS A 148 -15.07 8.53 -1.60
CA CYS A 148 -13.87 8.00 -2.23
C CYS A 148 -12.88 9.13 -2.49
N LEU A 149 -11.64 8.99 -2.05
CA LEU A 149 -10.55 9.92 -2.28
C LEU A 149 -9.49 9.30 -3.21
N GLU A 150 -9.04 10.07 -4.20
CA GLU A 150 -7.94 9.71 -5.09
C GLU A 150 -6.68 10.56 -4.76
N GLU A 151 -5.56 9.90 -4.47
CA GLU A 151 -4.28 10.56 -4.16
C GLU A 151 -3.49 10.95 -5.41
N TYR A 152 -3.55 10.13 -6.46
CA TYR A 152 -2.78 10.27 -7.69
C TYR A 152 -3.70 10.11 -8.91
N ARG A 153 -3.62 11.06 -9.84
CA ARG A 153 -4.26 10.91 -11.15
C ARG A 153 -3.47 9.91 -11.98
N MET A 154 -3.97 8.68 -12.06
CA MET A 154 -3.30 7.62 -12.84
C MET A 154 -3.80 7.49 -14.29
N PHE A 155 -4.93 8.09 -14.63
CA PHE A 155 -5.62 7.94 -15.92
C PHE A 155 -6.01 9.27 -16.58
N VAL A 156 -5.44 10.38 -16.11
CA VAL A 156 -5.70 11.75 -16.59
C VAL A 156 -4.50 12.27 -17.34
#